data_AF-A0A2D4GIP6-F1
#
_entry.id   AF-A0A2D4GIP6-F1
#
_cell.length_a   1.000
_cell.length_b   1.000
_cell.length_c   1.000
_cell.angle_alpha   90.00
_cell.angle_beta   90.00
_cell.angle_gamma   90.00
#
_symmetry.space_group_name_H-M   'P 1'
#
loop_
_entity.id
_entity.type
_entity.pdbx_description
1 polymer ?
#
loop_
_entity_poly.entity_id
_entity_poly.type
_entity_poly.pdbx_seq_one_letter_code
_entity_poly.pdbx_strand_id
1 'polypeptide(L)'
;MPLLTPRYITDVIDTEPFIRCSLQCRDLVDEAKKFHLRPELRSQMQGPRTRARLGANEVLLVIGGFGSQQSPIDVVEKYDPKTQEWSFLPSISRKRRYVATVSLHDRIYVIGGYDGRSRLSSVECLDYTSDEDSIWYSVAPMNVRRGLAGATTLG
;
A
#
# COMPACT_ATOMS: atom_id res chain seq x y z
N MET A 1 -17.26 -0.39 15.32
CA MET A 1 -18.00 -0.77 14.11
C MET A 1 -18.79 0.41 13.56
N PRO A 2 -18.20 1.24 12.68
CA PRO A 2 -18.89 2.35 12.04
C PRO A 2 -19.04 2.17 10.53
N LEU A 3 -18.61 1.01 10.00
CA LEU A 3 -18.59 0.70 8.57
C LEU A 3 -19.87 0.01 8.09
N LEU A 4 -20.71 -0.45 9.02
CA LEU A 4 -22.00 -1.07 8.72
C LEU A 4 -23.12 -0.06 8.99
N THR A 5 -24.21 -0.17 8.25
CA THR A 5 -25.35 0.73 8.43
C THR A 5 -26.16 0.32 9.67
N PRO A 6 -26.84 1.26 10.35
CA PRO A 6 -27.70 0.94 11.49
C PRO A 6 -28.74 -0.15 11.17
N ARG A 7 -29.31 -0.11 9.95
CA ARG A 7 -30.28 -1.10 9.47
C ARG A 7 -29.69 -2.50 9.37
N TYR A 8 -28.48 -2.63 8.82
CA TYR A 8 -27.84 -3.94 8.70
C TYR A 8 -27.54 -4.54 10.08
N ILE A 9 -27.17 -3.70 11.05
CA ILE A 9 -26.92 -4.13 12.43
C ILE A 9 -28.22 -4.63 13.09
N THR A 10 -29.32 -3.88 12.98
CA THR A 10 -30.59 -4.23 13.65
C THR A 10 -31.37 -5.34 12.97
N ASP A 11 -31.28 -5.45 11.65
CA ASP A 11 -32.17 -6.34 10.89
C ASP A 11 -31.51 -7.70 10.63
N VAL A 12 -30.18 -7.72 10.50
CA VAL A 12 -29.40 -8.93 10.16
C VAL A 12 -28.57 -9.39 11.34
N ILE A 13 -27.73 -8.54 11.93
CA ILE A 13 -26.77 -8.98 12.95
C ILE A 13 -27.47 -9.32 14.27
N ASP A 14 -28.47 -8.54 14.66
CA ASP A 14 -29.27 -8.80 15.87
C ASP A 14 -30.12 -10.08 15.78
N THR A 15 -30.38 -10.59 14.57
CA THR A 15 -31.20 -11.79 14.36
C THR A 15 -30.37 -13.07 14.31
N GLU A 16 -29.05 -12.96 14.16
CA GLU A 16 -28.14 -14.10 14.08
C GLU A 16 -28.06 -14.92 15.39
N PRO A 17 -28.34 -16.24 15.36
CA PRO A 17 -28.32 -17.08 16.55
C PRO A 17 -26.96 -17.08 17.26
N PHE A 18 -25.87 -17.10 16.50
CA PHE A 18 -24.51 -17.09 17.03
C PHE A 18 -24.16 -15.81 17.80
N ILE A 19 -24.74 -14.68 17.39
CA ILE A 19 -24.59 -13.40 18.08
C ILE A 19 -25.40 -13.43 19.39
N ARG A 20 -26.64 -13.91 19.35
CA ARG A 20 -27.52 -13.98 20.54
C ARG A 20 -27.01 -14.90 21.63
N CYS A 21 -26.38 -16.01 21.25
CA CYS A 21 -25.84 -17.00 22.18
C CYS A 21 -24.51 -16.59 22.84
N SER A 22 -23.85 -15.52 22.38
CA SER A 22 -22.58 -15.05 22.93
C SER A 22 -22.70 -13.67 23.54
N LEU A 23 -22.43 -13.58 24.85
CA LEU A 23 -22.37 -12.30 25.58
C LEU A 23 -21.34 -11.34 24.95
N GLN A 24 -20.18 -11.85 24.58
CA GLN A 24 -19.11 -11.04 23.97
C GLN A 24 -19.52 -10.49 22.60
N CYS A 25 -20.25 -11.27 21.80
CA CYS A 25 -20.76 -10.80 20.51
C CYS A 25 -21.84 -9.74 20.68
N ARG A 26 -22.73 -9.90 21.65
CA ARG A 26 -23.74 -8.88 22.00
C ARG A 26 -23.11 -7.58 22.45
N ASP A 27 -22.09 -7.62 23.30
CA ASP A 27 -21.39 -6.43 23.78
C ASP A 27 -20.82 -5.62 22.61
N LEU A 28 -20.28 -6.31 21.60
CA LEU A 28 -19.78 -5.69 20.38
C LEU A 28 -20.91 -5.05 19.56
N VAL A 29 -22.06 -5.72 19.42
CA VAL A 29 -23.22 -5.16 18.71
C VAL A 29 -23.79 -3.95 19.43
N ASP A 30 -23.84 -3.98 20.76
CA ASP A 30 -24.27 -2.85 21.58
C ASP A 30 -23.29 -1.67 21.49
N GLU A 31 -21.98 -1.94 21.44
CA GLU A 31 -20.95 -0.94 21.14
C GLU A 31 -21.19 -0.27 19.77
N ALA A 32 -21.52 -1.06 18.74
CA ALA A 32 -21.84 -0.56 17.39
C ALA A 32 -23.10 0.31 17.39
N LYS A 33 -24.18 -0.13 18.05
CA LYS A 33 -25.42 0.63 18.17
C LYS A 33 -25.20 1.96 18.91
N LYS A 34 -24.45 1.94 20.03
CA LYS A 34 -24.09 3.16 20.78
C LYS A 34 -23.34 4.15 19.89
N PHE A 35 -22.44 3.69 19.03
CA PHE A 35 -21.71 4.54 18.10
C PHE A 35 -22.64 5.26 17.09
N HIS A 36 -23.68 4.58 16.62
CA HIS A 36 -24.67 5.17 15.71
C HIS A 36 -25.65 6.10 16.44
N LEU A 37 -26.05 5.75 17.68
CA LEU A 37 -27.02 6.50 18.48
C LEU A 37 -26.46 7.78 19.11
N ARG A 38 -25.13 7.89 19.31
CA ARG A 38 -24.48 9.01 20.00
C ARG A 38 -23.42 9.70 19.12
N PRO A 39 -23.81 10.39 18.03
CA PRO A 39 -22.86 11.02 17.12
C PRO A 39 -21.90 12.01 17.81
N GLU A 40 -22.36 12.69 18.85
CA GLU A 40 -21.59 13.65 19.66
C GLU A 40 -20.47 13.01 20.50
N LEU A 41 -20.54 11.70 20.78
CA LEU A 41 -19.52 10.98 21.53
C LEU A 41 -18.55 10.20 20.63
N ARG A 42 -18.70 10.27 19.30
CA ARG A 42 -17.87 9.48 18.38
C ARG A 42 -16.38 9.77 18.48
N SER A 43 -15.99 11.00 18.85
CA SER A 43 -14.60 11.37 19.10
C SER A 43 -14.00 10.65 20.30
N GLN A 44 -14.82 10.25 21.27
CA GLN A 44 -14.43 9.53 22.48
C GLN A 44 -14.52 8.01 22.30
N MET A 45 -15.23 7.55 21.26
CA MET A 45 -15.40 6.12 20.91
C MET A 45 -14.38 5.66 19.84
N GLN A 46 -13.23 6.32 19.75
CA GLN A 46 -12.16 5.99 18.81
C GLN A 46 -11.37 4.77 19.28
N GLY A 47 -11.14 3.82 18.38
CA GLY A 47 -10.41 2.59 18.67
C GLY A 47 -10.22 1.71 17.44
N PRO A 48 -9.54 0.55 17.58
CA PRO A 48 -9.25 -0.35 16.46
C PRO A 48 -10.50 -0.81 15.70
N ARG A 49 -11.66 -0.86 16.37
CA ARG A 49 -12.95 -1.28 15.80
C ARG A 49 -13.73 -0.12 15.15
N THR A 50 -13.36 1.13 15.43
CA THR A 50 -13.96 2.33 14.82
C THR A 50 -13.10 2.98 13.75
N ARG A 51 -11.89 2.47 13.55
CA ARG A 51 -11.08 2.75 12.38
C ARG A 51 -11.60 1.98 11.17
N ALA A 52 -11.71 2.65 10.02
CA ALA A 52 -11.95 1.95 8.76
C ALA A 52 -10.82 0.94 8.52
N ARG A 53 -11.18 -0.31 8.23
CA ARG A 53 -10.22 -1.27 7.67
C ARG A 53 -10.00 -0.88 6.22
N LEU A 54 -9.14 0.12 6.00
CA LEU A 54 -8.47 0.28 4.71
C LEU A 54 -7.87 -1.09 4.37
N GLY A 55 -8.11 -1.57 3.16
CA GLY A 55 -7.57 -2.85 2.65
C GLY A 55 -6.07 -2.99 2.93
N ALA A 56 -5.61 -4.24 2.93
CA ALA A 56 -4.24 -4.68 3.25
C ALA A 56 -3.19 -3.58 3.06
N ASN A 57 -2.63 -3.06 4.16
CA ASN A 57 -1.55 -2.06 4.28
C ASN A 57 -0.95 -1.52 2.95
N GLU A 58 -1.76 -0.82 2.14
CA GLU A 58 -1.31 -0.33 0.83
C GLU A 58 -0.37 0.84 1.05
N VAL A 59 0.79 0.79 0.42
CA VAL A 59 1.79 1.85 0.45
C VAL A 59 2.03 2.35 -0.96
N LEU A 60 2.36 3.63 -1.09
CA LEU A 60 2.77 4.21 -2.35
C LEU A 60 4.30 4.21 -2.42
N LEU A 61 4.83 3.76 -3.55
CA LEU A 61 6.26 3.76 -3.83
C LEU A 61 6.59 4.71 -4.97
N VAL A 62 7.61 5.54 -4.76
CA VAL A 62 8.16 6.46 -5.77
C VAL A 62 9.61 6.06 -5.99
N ILE A 63 9.99 5.79 -7.25
CA ILE A 63 11.29 5.20 -7.58
C ILE A 63 11.97 5.97 -8.70
N GLY A 64 13.18 6.44 -8.42
CA GLY A 64 14.01 7.16 -9.38
C GLY A 64 13.37 8.46 -9.84
N GLY A 65 13.60 8.83 -11.10
CA GLY A 65 13.08 10.05 -11.69
C GLY A 65 14.16 11.06 -12.03
N PHE A 66 13.80 12.34 -12.12
CA PHE A 66 14.69 13.42 -12.49
C PHE A 66 14.67 14.49 -11.39
N GLY A 67 15.77 14.59 -10.65
CA GLY A 67 15.88 15.46 -9.48
C GLY A 67 16.09 16.93 -9.81
N SER A 68 16.03 17.77 -8.79
CA SER A 68 16.23 19.23 -8.88
C SER A 68 17.60 19.63 -9.44
N GLN A 69 18.61 18.79 -9.26
CA GLN A 69 19.97 18.96 -9.80
C GLN A 69 20.07 18.60 -11.29
N GLN A 70 18.95 18.53 -12.02
CA GLN A 70 18.89 18.16 -13.43
C GLN A 70 19.60 16.84 -13.76
N SER A 71 19.54 15.88 -12.85
CA SER A 71 20.15 14.56 -13.02
C SER A 71 19.17 13.43 -12.71
N PRO A 72 19.30 12.26 -13.35
CA PRO A 72 18.59 11.06 -12.93
C PRO A 72 18.94 10.73 -11.47
N ILE A 73 17.96 10.23 -10.72
CA ILE A 73 18.15 9.82 -9.32
C ILE A 73 17.89 8.32 -9.14
N ASP A 74 18.39 7.77 -8.04
CA ASP A 74 18.30 6.38 -7.60
C ASP A 74 17.49 6.22 -6.30
N VAL A 75 16.88 7.31 -5.85
CA VAL A 75 16.13 7.36 -4.59
C VAL A 75 14.84 6.55 -4.71
N VAL A 76 14.51 5.84 -3.64
CA VAL A 76 13.27 5.09 -3.46
C VAL A 76 12.58 5.62 -2.20
N GLU A 77 11.36 6.12 -2.36
CA GLU A 77 10.57 6.67 -1.26
C GLU A 77 9.26 5.87 -1.11
N LYS A 78 8.87 5.63 0.13
CA LYS A 78 7.63 4.96 0.51
C LYS A 78 6.77 5.93 1.29
N TYR A 79 5.54 6.12 0.83
CA TYR A 79 4.50 6.81 1.56
C TYR A 79 3.55 5.80 2.20
N ASP A 80 3.41 5.88 3.52
CA ASP A 80 2.42 5.11 4.27
C ASP A 80 1.18 5.99 4.53
N PRO A 81 0.02 5.71 3.90
CA PRO A 81 -1.21 6.48 4.11
C PRO A 81 -1.75 6.43 5.54
N LYS A 82 -1.33 5.44 6.36
CA LYS A 82 -1.79 5.29 7.75
C LYS A 82 -1.06 6.22 8.70
N THR A 83 0.25 6.41 8.50
CA THR A 83 1.05 7.36 9.28
C THR A 83 1.13 8.73 8.62
N GLN A 84 0.82 8.79 7.32
CA GLN A 84 0.98 9.97 6.45
C GLN A 84 2.43 10.43 6.34
N GLU A 85 3.37 9.50 6.48
CA GLU A 85 4.78 9.80 6.47
C GLU A 85 5.47 9.21 5.24
N TRP A 86 6.50 9.92 4.79
CA TRP A 86 7.44 9.44 3.80
C TRP A 86 8.65 8.83 4.50
N SER A 87 9.11 7.70 3.99
CA SER A 87 10.30 7.00 4.47
C SER A 87 11.16 6.57 3.29
N PHE A 88 12.48 6.52 3.48
CA PHE A 88 13.39 6.02 2.47
C PHE A 88 13.45 4.51 2.50
N LEU A 89 13.54 3.91 1.31
CA LEU A 89 13.87 2.51 1.09
C LEU A 89 15.27 2.41 0.47
N PRO A 90 15.83 1.19 0.40
CA PRO A 90 17.08 0.94 -0.31
C PRO A 90 17.06 1.55 -1.71
N SER A 91 18.08 2.32 -2.06
CA SER A 91 18.21 2.94 -3.38
C SER A 91 18.45 1.88 -4.46
N ILE A 92 17.96 2.14 -5.67
CA ILE A 92 18.20 1.28 -6.84
C ILE A 92 19.68 1.34 -7.24
N SER A 93 20.18 0.28 -7.89
CA SER A 93 21.61 0.11 -8.17
C SER A 93 22.18 1.15 -9.14
N ARG A 94 21.32 1.74 -9.98
CA ARG A 94 21.69 2.78 -10.95
C ARG A 94 20.64 3.88 -10.94
N LYS A 95 21.09 5.12 -11.04
CA LYS A 95 20.25 6.30 -11.26
C LYS A 95 19.46 6.13 -12.56
N ARG A 96 18.14 6.32 -12.51
CA ARG A 96 17.24 6.09 -13.65
C ARG A 96 16.13 7.14 -13.65
N ARG A 97 15.96 7.82 -14.79
CA ARG A 97 14.73 8.58 -15.11
C ARG A 97 13.91 7.82 -16.15
N TYR A 98 12.64 8.22 -16.33
CA TYR A 98 11.76 7.61 -17.32
C TYR A 98 11.57 6.10 -17.15
N VAL A 99 11.63 5.65 -15.90
CA VAL A 99 11.52 4.25 -15.52
C VAL A 99 10.05 3.85 -15.43
N ALA A 100 9.77 2.58 -15.71
CA ALA A 100 8.47 2.00 -15.43
C ALA A 100 8.58 1.09 -14.21
N THR A 101 7.55 1.04 -13.38
CA THR A 101 7.53 0.24 -12.16
C THR A 101 6.21 -0.53 -12.04
N VAL A 102 6.28 -1.74 -11.48
CA VAL A 102 5.11 -2.57 -11.20
C VAL A 102 5.32 -3.39 -9.93
N SER A 103 4.24 -3.69 -9.22
CA SER A 103 4.22 -4.68 -8.14
C SER A 103 3.64 -6.00 -8.64
N LEU A 104 4.30 -7.12 -8.32
CA LEU A 104 3.88 -8.46 -8.71
C LEU A 104 4.36 -9.50 -7.69
N HIS A 105 3.44 -10.28 -7.12
CA HIS A 105 3.73 -11.33 -6.13
C HIS A 105 4.62 -10.85 -4.97
N ASP A 106 4.24 -9.74 -4.32
CA ASP A 106 4.99 -9.11 -3.21
C ASP A 106 6.41 -8.65 -3.58
N ARG A 107 6.67 -8.47 -4.88
CA ARG A 107 7.92 -7.94 -5.41
C ARG A 107 7.69 -6.66 -6.18
N ILE A 108 8.68 -5.78 -6.15
CA ILE A 108 8.67 -4.51 -6.88
C ILE A 108 9.67 -4.60 -8.00
N TYR A 109 9.25 -4.31 -9.22
CA TYR A 109 10.10 -4.33 -10.40
C TYR A 109 10.35 -2.91 -10.92
N VAL A 110 11.59 -2.65 -11.29
CA VAL A 110 12.06 -1.39 -11.87
C VAL A 110 12.58 -1.70 -13.27
N ILE A 111 11.88 -1.22 -14.28
CA ILE A 111 12.01 -1.69 -15.66
C ILE A 111 12.57 -0.59 -16.56
N GLY A 112 13.76 -0.82 -17.12
CA GLY A 112 14.38 0.06 -18.12
C GLY A 112 14.74 1.44 -17.56
N GLY A 113 14.44 2.48 -18.33
CA GLY A 113 14.73 3.88 -17.99
C GLY A 113 15.92 4.46 -18.74
N TYR A 114 16.43 5.59 -18.25
CA TYR A 114 17.58 6.31 -18.80
C TYR A 114 18.51 6.76 -17.67
N ASP A 115 19.78 6.41 -17.77
CA ASP A 115 20.79 6.65 -16.72
C ASP A 115 21.57 7.96 -16.87
N GLY A 116 21.17 8.82 -17.82
CA GLY A 116 21.91 10.03 -18.15
C GLY A 116 22.81 9.88 -19.39
N ARG A 117 23.11 8.63 -19.80
CA ARG A 117 23.93 8.34 -21.00
C ARG A 117 23.17 7.49 -22.02
N SER A 118 22.45 6.47 -21.58
CA SER A 118 21.80 5.51 -22.48
C SER A 118 20.46 5.03 -21.94
N ARG A 119 19.59 4.59 -22.85
CA ARG A 119 18.38 3.86 -22.47
C ARG A 119 18.78 2.48 -21.95
N LEU A 120 18.07 2.00 -20.95
CA LEU A 120 18.34 0.74 -20.28
C LEU A 120 17.36 -0.34 -20.71
N SER A 121 17.85 -1.56 -20.81
CA SER A 121 17.02 -2.77 -20.85
C SER A 121 17.06 -3.53 -19.53
N SER A 122 17.93 -3.16 -18.60
CA SER A 122 18.06 -3.82 -17.30
C SER A 122 16.79 -3.67 -16.47
N VAL A 123 16.48 -4.73 -15.73
CA VAL A 123 15.36 -4.78 -14.80
C VAL A 123 15.91 -5.15 -13.42
N GLU A 124 15.50 -4.42 -12.40
CA GLU A 124 15.84 -4.70 -11.00
C GLU A 124 14.56 -5.10 -10.24
N CYS A 125 14.72 -5.95 -9.23
CA CYS A 125 13.66 -6.48 -8.40
C CYS A 125 14.01 -6.31 -6.93
N LEU A 126 13.00 -6.03 -6.11
CA LEU A 126 13.07 -5.99 -4.65
C LEU A 126 11.97 -6.88 -4.09
N ASP A 127 12.32 -7.78 -3.17
CA ASP A 127 11.34 -8.57 -2.43
C ASP A 127 10.83 -7.73 -1.25
N TYR A 128 9.55 -7.35 -1.25
CA TYR A 128 8.99 -6.42 -0.25
C TYR A 128 8.63 -7.11 1.08
N THR A 129 8.70 -8.43 1.14
CA THR A 129 8.37 -9.24 2.33
C THR A 129 9.50 -9.33 3.36
N SER A 130 10.72 -8.92 2.99
CA SER A 130 11.91 -9.10 3.81
C SER A 130 12.13 -7.89 4.70
N ASP A 131 11.74 -7.99 5.97
CA ASP A 131 12.05 -6.98 6.97
C ASP A 131 13.57 -6.96 7.26
N GLU A 132 14.12 -5.75 7.26
CA GLU A 132 15.48 -5.32 7.63
C GLU A 132 16.56 -5.28 6.52
N ASP A 133 16.72 -6.28 5.64
CA ASP A 133 17.83 -6.33 4.64
C ASP A 133 17.37 -6.47 3.18
N SER A 134 16.32 -5.74 2.80
CA SER A 134 15.86 -5.75 1.41
C SER A 134 16.93 -5.11 0.49
N ILE A 135 17.42 -5.86 -0.50
CA ILE A 135 18.43 -5.39 -1.47
C ILE A 135 17.88 -5.56 -2.88
N TRP A 136 18.09 -4.55 -3.72
CA TRP A 136 17.78 -4.64 -5.14
C TRP A 136 18.71 -5.64 -5.84
N TYR A 137 18.12 -6.57 -6.59
CA TYR A 137 18.88 -7.51 -7.41
C TYR A 137 18.45 -7.42 -8.88
N SER A 138 19.40 -7.68 -9.79
CA SER A 138 19.10 -7.69 -11.22
C SER A 138 18.35 -8.96 -11.61
N VAL A 139 17.34 -8.81 -12.45
CA VAL A 139 16.66 -9.93 -13.11
C VAL A 139 16.97 -9.91 -14.61
N ALA A 140 16.37 -10.83 -15.37
CA ALA A 140 16.56 -10.90 -16.82
C ALA A 140 16.25 -9.54 -17.49
N PRO A 141 17.15 -9.04 -18.37
CA PRO A 141 16.93 -7.77 -19.06
C PRO A 141 15.87 -7.92 -20.15
N MET A 142 15.24 -6.81 -20.52
CA MET A 142 14.39 -6.74 -21.72
C MET A 142 15.22 -6.93 -23.00
N ASN A 143 14.59 -7.48 -24.04
CA ASN A 143 15.21 -7.61 -25.37
C ASN A 143 15.53 -6.25 -26.02
N VAL A 144 14.83 -5.19 -25.62
CA VAL A 144 14.96 -3.84 -26.19
C VAL A 144 15.14 -2.84 -25.06
N ARG A 145 16.05 -1.89 -25.25
CA ARG A 145 16.26 -0.75 -24.34
C ARG A 145 15.07 0.21 -24.46
N ARG A 146 14.45 0.55 -23.33
CA ARG A 146 13.24 1.39 -23.30
C ARG A 146 13.34 2.44 -22.20
N GLY A 147 12.81 3.63 -22.48
CA GLY A 147 12.51 4.67 -21.49
C GLY A 147 11.18 5.32 -21.85
N LEU A 148 10.47 5.88 -20.87
CA LEU A 148 9.09 6.37 -21.00
C LEU A 148 8.11 5.27 -21.47
N ALA A 149 8.40 4.02 -21.09
CA ALA A 149 7.53 2.89 -21.41
C ALA A 149 6.35 2.81 -20.44
N GLY A 150 5.25 2.23 -20.88
CA GLY A 150 4.21 1.71 -19.99
C GLY A 150 4.57 0.30 -19.53
N ALA A 151 4.28 -0.02 -18.27
CA ALA A 151 4.33 -1.37 -17.74
C ALA A 151 3.05 -1.65 -16.97
N THR A 152 2.58 -2.89 -17.04
CA THR A 152 1.40 -3.35 -16.31
C THR A 152 1.57 -4.83 -15.99
N THR A 153 0.87 -5.30 -14.98
CA THR A 153 0.79 -6.71 -14.62
C THR A 153 -0.56 -7.25 -15.06
N LEU A 154 -0.59 -8.51 -15.48
CA LEU A 154 -1.80 -9.22 -15.84
C LEU A 154 -1.77 -10.54 -15.07
N GLY A 155 -2.82 -10.80 -14.29
CA GLY A 155 -2.97 -11.96 -13.43
C GLY A 155 -4.44 -12.20 -13.10
#